data_AF-A0A8C7AHP6-F1
#
_entry.id   AF-A0A8C7AHP6-F1
#
_cell.length_a   1.000
_cell.length_b   1.000
_cell.length_c   1.000
_cell.angle_alpha   90.00
_cell.angle_beta   90.00
_cell.angle_gamma   90.00
#
_symmetry.space_group_name_H-M   'P 1'
#
loop_
_entity.id
_entity.type
_entity.pdbx_description
1 polymer ?
#
loop_
_entity_poly.entity_id
_entity_poly.type
_entity_poly.pdbx_seq_one_letter_code
_entity_poly.pdbx_strand_id
1 'polypeptide(L)'
;MAFVATQGATVVDQTTLMKKYLQFVAALTDVNTPDETKLKMMQEVSENFENVTSSPQYSTFLEHIIPRFLTFLQDGEVQFLQEKPAQQLRKLVLEIIHRIPTNEHLRPHTKNVLSVMFRFLETENEENVLICLRIIIELHKQFRPPITQEIHHFLDFVKQIYKELPKVVNRYFENPQVIPENTVPPPEMVGMITTIAVKVNPEREDSETRTHSIIPRGSLSLKVLAELPIIVVLMYQLYKLNIHNVVAEFVPLIMNTIAIQVSAQARQHKLYNKELYADFIAAQIKTLSFLAYIIRIYQELVTKYSQQMVKGMLQLLSNCPAETAHLRKELLIAAKHILTTELRNQFIPCMDKLFDESILIGSGYTARETLRPLAYSTLADLVHHVRQHLPLSDLSLAVQLFAKNIDDESLPSSIQTMSCKLLLNLVDCIRSKSEQESGNGRDVLMRMLEVFVLKFHTIARYQLSAIFKKCKPQSELGAVEAALPGVPTAPAAPGPAP
;
A
#
# COMPACT_ATOMS: atom_id res chain seq x y z
N MET A 1 30.39 -60.87 20.86
CA MET A 1 29.49 -60.75 19.69
C MET A 1 30.03 -59.65 18.78
N ALA A 2 29.69 -59.69 17.49
CA ALA A 2 30.36 -58.86 16.46
C ALA A 2 29.96 -57.38 16.49
N PHE A 3 30.82 -56.56 15.88
CA PHE A 3 30.49 -55.20 15.42
C PHE A 3 29.24 -55.22 14.53
N VAL A 4 28.34 -54.26 14.72
CA VAL A 4 27.52 -53.69 13.64
C VAL A 4 27.62 -52.18 13.75
N ALA A 5 28.28 -51.56 12.78
CA ALA A 5 28.27 -50.11 12.63
C ALA A 5 26.90 -49.68 12.07
N THR A 6 26.27 -48.70 12.71
CA THR A 6 25.15 -47.96 12.12
C THR A 6 25.67 -47.08 10.98
N GLN A 7 25.67 -47.62 9.76
CA GLN A 7 26.05 -46.89 8.56
C GLN A 7 25.12 -45.70 8.32
N GLY A 8 25.69 -44.53 8.01
CA GLY A 8 24.94 -43.32 7.71
C GLY A 8 24.20 -43.42 6.38
N ALA A 9 22.86 -43.44 6.43
CA ALA A 9 21.99 -43.62 5.26
C ALA A 9 21.24 -42.34 4.83
N THR A 10 21.74 -41.14 5.21
CA THR A 10 21.12 -39.83 4.89
C THR A 10 22.09 -38.81 4.26
N VAL A 11 23.36 -39.17 4.07
CA VAL A 11 24.42 -38.25 3.58
C VAL A 11 24.63 -38.35 2.06
N VAL A 12 24.11 -39.41 1.43
CA VAL A 12 24.00 -39.57 -0.02
C VAL A 12 22.70 -38.86 -0.46
N ASP A 13 22.69 -37.78 -1.25
CA ASP A 13 23.80 -37.20 -2.01
C ASP A 13 23.73 -35.67 -2.17
N GLN A 14 23.70 -34.92 -1.05
CA GLN A 14 23.69 -33.45 -1.11
C GLN A 14 24.88 -32.88 -1.90
N THR A 15 26.05 -33.54 -1.86
CA THR A 15 27.26 -33.08 -2.56
C THR A 15 27.12 -33.22 -4.09
N THR A 16 26.59 -34.33 -4.59
CA THR A 16 26.32 -34.46 -6.04
C THR A 16 25.17 -33.56 -6.48
N LEU A 17 24.18 -33.32 -5.61
CA LEU A 17 23.11 -32.35 -5.88
C LEU A 17 23.67 -30.93 -6.06
N MET A 18 24.59 -30.48 -5.18
CA MET A 18 25.29 -29.20 -5.35
C MET A 18 26.12 -29.17 -6.64
N LYS A 19 26.82 -30.26 -6.99
CA LYS A 19 27.57 -30.36 -8.26
C LYS A 19 26.65 -30.25 -9.48
N LYS A 20 25.49 -30.92 -9.46
CA LYS A 20 24.47 -30.85 -10.51
C LYS A 20 23.98 -29.41 -10.70
N TYR A 21 23.66 -28.71 -9.61
CA TYR A 21 23.24 -27.30 -9.69
C TYR A 21 24.36 -26.36 -10.15
N LEU A 22 25.62 -26.58 -9.74
CA LEU A 22 26.76 -25.81 -10.26
C LEU A 22 27.00 -26.03 -11.76
N GLN A 23 26.67 -27.22 -12.30
CA GLN A 23 26.67 -27.49 -13.75
C GLN A 23 25.49 -26.79 -14.45
N PHE A 24 24.28 -26.85 -13.88
CA PHE A 24 23.12 -26.14 -14.42
C PHE A 24 23.34 -24.62 -14.47
N VAL A 25 23.95 -24.03 -13.44
CA VAL A 25 24.30 -22.60 -13.43
C VAL A 25 25.48 -22.30 -14.37
N ALA A 26 26.34 -23.28 -14.70
CA ALA A 26 27.34 -23.12 -15.77
C ALA A 26 26.68 -23.03 -17.16
N ALA A 27 25.63 -23.81 -17.40
CA ALA A 27 24.91 -23.85 -18.67
C ALA A 27 24.17 -22.54 -19.00
N LEU A 28 23.88 -21.68 -18.01
CA LEU A 28 23.32 -20.34 -18.25
C LEU A 28 24.19 -19.48 -19.17
N THR A 29 25.51 -19.51 -18.93
CA THR A 29 26.52 -18.74 -19.68
C THR A 29 27.00 -19.45 -20.95
N ASP A 30 26.54 -20.68 -21.22
CA ASP A 30 26.81 -21.36 -22.49
C ASP A 30 25.88 -20.85 -23.59
N VAL A 31 26.47 -20.42 -24.71
CA VAL A 31 25.76 -19.91 -25.88
C VAL A 31 25.08 -21.04 -26.66
N ASN A 32 25.56 -22.28 -26.55
CA ASN A 32 25.06 -23.42 -27.32
C ASN A 32 23.79 -24.05 -26.72
N THR A 33 23.54 -23.86 -25.42
CA THR A 33 22.37 -24.42 -24.74
C THR A 33 21.12 -23.56 -24.99
N PRO A 34 20.00 -24.12 -25.51
CA PRO A 34 18.76 -23.37 -25.74
C PRO A 34 18.12 -22.81 -24.47
N ASP A 35 17.43 -21.68 -24.58
CA ASP A 35 16.80 -21.01 -23.42
C ASP A 35 15.72 -21.84 -22.74
N GLU A 36 14.97 -22.69 -23.47
CA GLU A 36 14.04 -23.65 -22.85
C GLU A 36 14.75 -24.68 -21.96
N THR A 37 15.94 -25.12 -22.37
CA THR A 37 16.75 -26.07 -21.61
C THR A 37 17.31 -25.39 -20.36
N LYS A 38 17.85 -24.17 -20.51
CA LYS A 38 18.29 -23.32 -19.39
C LYS A 38 17.15 -23.05 -18.39
N LEU A 39 15.94 -22.76 -18.89
CA LEU A 39 14.75 -22.54 -18.08
C LEU A 39 14.40 -23.76 -17.24
N LYS A 40 14.32 -24.95 -17.84
CA LYS A 40 14.05 -26.21 -17.12
C LYS A 40 15.13 -26.51 -16.06
N MET A 41 16.41 -26.27 -16.39
CA MET A 41 17.51 -26.41 -15.43
C MET A 41 17.38 -25.44 -14.24
N MET A 42 17.03 -24.17 -14.48
CA MET A 42 16.85 -23.20 -13.39
C MET A 42 15.56 -23.39 -12.59
N GLN A 43 14.51 -23.95 -13.19
CA GLN A 43 13.30 -24.36 -12.47
C GLN A 43 13.67 -25.43 -11.43
N GLU A 44 14.44 -26.45 -11.80
CA GLU A 44 14.89 -27.49 -10.85
C GLU A 44 15.74 -26.90 -9.71
N VAL A 45 16.64 -25.93 -10.00
CA VAL A 45 17.42 -25.21 -8.97
C VAL A 45 16.53 -24.39 -8.04
N SER A 46 15.49 -23.72 -8.59
CA SER A 46 14.57 -22.87 -7.84
C SER A 46 13.66 -23.68 -6.91
N GLU A 47 13.08 -24.77 -7.41
CA GLU A 47 12.23 -25.67 -6.62
C GLU A 47 12.99 -26.27 -5.43
N ASN A 48 14.24 -26.69 -5.66
CA ASN A 48 15.07 -27.33 -4.65
C ASN A 48 15.98 -26.34 -3.88
N PHE A 49 15.75 -25.03 -3.98
CA PHE A 49 16.66 -24.02 -3.45
C PHE A 49 16.83 -24.11 -1.91
N GLU A 50 15.81 -24.57 -1.19
CA GLU A 50 15.88 -24.77 0.27
C GLU A 50 16.95 -25.82 0.67
N ASN A 51 17.12 -26.87 -0.15
CA ASN A 51 18.18 -27.88 0.01
C ASN A 51 19.59 -27.30 -0.23
N VAL A 52 19.69 -26.21 -1.00
CA VAL A 52 20.94 -25.46 -1.20
C VAL A 52 21.23 -24.61 0.04
N THR A 53 20.24 -23.88 0.54
CA THR A 53 20.41 -22.96 1.69
C THR A 53 20.73 -23.68 3.02
N SER A 54 20.34 -24.94 3.15
CA SER A 54 20.63 -25.79 4.32
C SER A 54 21.95 -26.57 4.20
N SER A 55 22.63 -26.51 3.05
CA SER A 55 23.89 -27.23 2.81
C SER A 55 25.09 -26.53 3.48
N PRO A 56 26.05 -27.26 4.09
CA PRO A 56 27.30 -26.68 4.58
C PRO A 56 28.17 -26.08 3.45
N GLN A 57 27.91 -26.41 2.18
CA GLN A 57 28.62 -25.88 1.01
C GLN A 57 28.02 -24.56 0.48
N TYR A 58 26.96 -24.04 1.13
CA TYR A 58 26.21 -22.86 0.68
C TYR A 58 27.08 -21.62 0.38
N SER A 59 28.08 -21.31 1.24
CA SER A 59 28.98 -20.16 1.02
C SER A 59 29.74 -20.28 -0.31
N THR A 60 30.37 -21.43 -0.55
CA THR A 60 31.11 -21.70 -1.79
C THR A 60 30.18 -21.79 -3.00
N PHE A 61 28.93 -22.25 -2.80
CA PHE A 61 27.92 -22.21 -3.86
C PHE A 61 27.60 -20.76 -4.28
N LEU A 62 27.35 -19.85 -3.33
CA LEU A 62 27.11 -18.43 -3.62
C LEU A 62 28.25 -17.78 -4.41
N GLU A 63 29.51 -18.05 -4.01
CA GLU A 63 30.71 -17.54 -4.68
C GLU A 63 30.75 -17.88 -6.18
N HIS A 64 30.23 -19.05 -6.57
CA HIS A 64 30.20 -19.50 -7.96
C HIS A 64 28.93 -19.07 -8.71
N ILE A 65 27.77 -19.06 -8.05
CA ILE A 65 26.50 -18.81 -8.73
C ILE A 65 26.20 -17.32 -8.93
N ILE A 66 26.52 -16.45 -7.97
CA ILE A 66 26.18 -15.02 -8.08
C ILE A 66 26.90 -14.37 -9.27
N PRO A 67 28.22 -14.55 -9.48
CA PRO A 67 28.87 -13.98 -10.66
C PRO A 67 28.23 -14.46 -11.97
N ARG A 68 27.87 -15.74 -12.09
CA ARG A 68 27.24 -16.30 -13.30
C ARG A 68 25.83 -15.78 -13.53
N PHE A 69 25.02 -15.66 -12.48
CA PHE A 69 23.69 -15.03 -12.57
C PHE A 69 23.80 -13.57 -13.00
N LEU A 70 24.74 -12.81 -12.43
CA LEU A 70 24.98 -11.43 -12.83
C LEU A 70 25.46 -11.36 -14.29
N THR A 71 26.45 -12.15 -14.71
CA THR A 71 26.92 -12.20 -16.12
C THR A 71 25.77 -12.52 -17.09
N PHE A 72 25.01 -13.60 -16.84
CA PHE A 72 23.85 -13.96 -17.68
C PHE A 72 22.82 -12.83 -17.80
N LEU A 73 22.49 -12.17 -16.67
CA LEU A 73 21.57 -11.03 -16.68
C LEU A 73 22.19 -9.79 -17.35
N GLN A 74 23.49 -9.56 -17.21
CA GLN A 74 24.16 -8.37 -17.73
C GLN A 74 24.40 -8.41 -19.24
N ASP A 75 24.68 -9.59 -19.79
CA ASP A 75 25.05 -9.81 -21.19
C ASP A 75 23.84 -10.21 -22.07
N GLY A 76 22.81 -10.84 -21.48
CA GLY A 76 21.61 -11.24 -22.20
C GLY A 76 20.68 -10.05 -22.54
N GLU A 77 20.05 -10.11 -23.71
CA GLU A 77 19.10 -9.08 -24.17
C GLU A 77 17.84 -9.00 -23.30
N VAL A 78 17.35 -7.77 -23.06
CA VAL A 78 16.06 -7.53 -22.41
C VAL A 78 14.92 -8.02 -23.30
N GLN A 79 13.99 -8.78 -22.72
CA GLN A 79 12.82 -9.31 -23.42
C GLN A 79 11.54 -8.67 -22.87
N PHE A 80 10.57 -8.45 -23.75
CA PHE A 80 9.28 -7.81 -23.42
C PHE A 80 8.06 -8.66 -23.80
N LEU A 81 8.28 -9.88 -24.29
CA LEU A 81 7.23 -10.85 -24.60
C LEU A 81 7.21 -11.93 -23.51
N GLN A 82 6.09 -12.06 -22.81
CA GLN A 82 5.94 -12.91 -21.62
C GLN A 82 6.06 -14.41 -21.96
N GLU A 83 5.67 -14.79 -23.18
CA GLU A 83 5.75 -16.16 -23.68
C GLU A 83 7.18 -16.61 -24.04
N LYS A 84 8.16 -15.71 -24.18
CA LYS A 84 9.54 -16.08 -24.53
C LYS A 84 10.24 -16.80 -23.37
N PRO A 85 10.84 -18.00 -23.59
CA PRO A 85 11.63 -18.69 -22.56
C PRO A 85 12.74 -17.83 -21.96
N ALA A 86 13.39 -16.99 -22.78
CA ALA A 86 14.39 -16.02 -22.32
C ALA A 86 13.86 -15.02 -21.28
N GLN A 87 12.63 -14.50 -21.42
CA GLN A 87 12.04 -13.61 -20.40
C GLN A 87 11.75 -14.38 -19.11
N GLN A 88 11.14 -15.56 -19.23
CA GLN A 88 10.83 -16.41 -18.08
C GLN A 88 12.10 -16.81 -17.31
N LEU A 89 13.19 -17.08 -18.03
CA LEU A 89 14.50 -17.38 -17.47
C LEU A 89 15.13 -16.17 -16.76
N ARG A 90 15.13 -14.97 -17.38
CA ARG A 90 15.62 -13.73 -16.73
C ARG A 90 14.87 -13.44 -15.44
N LYS A 91 13.53 -13.50 -15.48
CA LYS A 91 12.65 -13.34 -14.32
C LYS A 91 12.99 -14.36 -13.22
N LEU A 92 13.09 -15.64 -13.57
CA LEU A 92 13.39 -16.71 -12.63
C LEU A 92 14.76 -16.54 -11.95
N VAL A 93 15.80 -16.11 -12.68
CA VAL A 93 17.11 -15.83 -12.09
C VAL A 93 17.03 -14.66 -11.10
N LEU A 94 16.27 -13.60 -11.41
CA LEU A 94 16.01 -12.50 -10.46
C LEU A 94 15.22 -12.98 -9.23
N GLU A 95 14.22 -13.85 -9.39
CA GLU A 95 13.47 -14.45 -8.29
C GLU A 95 14.35 -15.35 -7.41
N ILE A 96 15.27 -16.13 -8.00
CA ILE A 96 16.27 -16.90 -7.24
C ILE A 96 17.20 -15.96 -6.45
N ILE A 97 17.71 -14.88 -7.06
CA ILE A 97 18.52 -13.87 -6.35
C ILE A 97 17.75 -13.27 -5.16
N HIS A 98 16.47 -12.94 -5.35
CA HIS A 98 15.61 -12.42 -4.29
C HIS A 98 15.34 -13.44 -3.17
N ARG A 99 15.36 -14.74 -3.47
CA ARG A 99 15.20 -15.83 -2.50
C ARG A 99 16.48 -16.18 -1.73
N ILE A 100 17.66 -15.62 -2.09
CA ILE A 100 18.91 -15.87 -1.37
C ILE A 100 18.81 -15.30 0.07
N PRO A 101 18.93 -16.12 1.13
CA PRO A 101 18.95 -15.61 2.51
C PRO A 101 19.99 -14.52 2.73
N THR A 102 19.56 -13.39 3.30
CA THR A 102 20.40 -12.21 3.57
C THR A 102 21.25 -12.38 4.84
N ASN A 103 22.14 -13.36 4.78
CA ASN A 103 23.10 -13.72 5.84
C ASN A 103 24.53 -13.24 5.50
N GLU A 104 25.48 -13.50 6.40
CA GLU A 104 26.88 -13.07 6.24
C GLU A 104 27.56 -13.64 4.99
N HIS A 105 27.12 -14.78 4.47
CA HIS A 105 27.66 -15.35 3.22
C HIS A 105 27.27 -14.54 1.98
N LEU A 106 26.14 -13.83 2.00
CA LEU A 106 25.73 -12.95 0.89
C LEU A 106 26.42 -11.58 0.95
N ARG A 107 26.84 -11.12 2.14
CA ARG A 107 27.45 -9.79 2.37
C ARG A 107 28.58 -9.41 1.39
N PRO A 108 29.54 -10.30 1.03
CA PRO A 108 30.61 -9.97 0.07
C PRO A 108 30.09 -9.63 -1.33
N HIS A 109 28.93 -10.20 -1.71
CA HIS A 109 28.36 -10.06 -3.05
C HIS A 109 27.37 -8.89 -3.16
N THR A 110 26.88 -8.36 -2.04
CA THR A 110 25.84 -7.31 -1.97
C THR A 110 26.13 -6.11 -2.87
N LYS A 111 27.38 -5.63 -2.93
CA LYS A 111 27.76 -4.49 -3.79
C LYS A 111 27.51 -4.77 -5.27
N ASN A 112 27.94 -5.94 -5.75
CA ASN A 112 27.84 -6.30 -7.16
C ASN A 112 26.37 -6.52 -7.55
N VAL A 113 25.59 -7.19 -6.69
CA VAL A 113 24.16 -7.38 -6.90
C VAL A 113 23.44 -6.02 -6.98
N LEU A 114 23.66 -5.13 -6.00
CA LEU A 114 23.02 -3.80 -5.99
C LEU A 114 23.36 -2.96 -7.22
N SER A 115 24.62 -2.94 -7.65
CA SER A 115 25.05 -2.17 -8.83
C SER A 115 24.30 -2.63 -10.09
N VAL A 116 24.10 -3.94 -10.25
CA VAL A 116 23.32 -4.51 -11.36
C VAL A 116 21.83 -4.24 -11.21
N MET A 117 21.26 -4.39 -10.01
CA MET A 117 19.83 -4.11 -9.78
C MET A 117 19.47 -2.65 -10.06
N PHE A 118 20.30 -1.68 -9.66
CA PHE A 118 20.08 -0.27 -9.97
C PHE A 118 20.11 0.01 -11.47
N ARG A 119 21.07 -0.58 -12.21
CA ARG A 119 21.16 -0.45 -13.67
C ARG A 119 19.89 -0.96 -14.39
N PHE A 120 19.31 -2.05 -13.89
CA PHE A 120 18.14 -2.66 -14.51
C PHE A 120 16.85 -1.86 -14.38
N LEU A 121 16.76 -0.92 -13.44
CA LEU A 121 15.56 -0.08 -13.29
C LEU A 121 15.26 0.77 -14.54
N GLU A 122 16.28 1.10 -15.34
CA GLU A 122 16.16 1.91 -16.55
C GLU A 122 15.87 1.08 -17.82
N THR A 123 16.30 -0.18 -17.85
CA THR A 123 16.33 -1.00 -19.07
C THR A 123 15.32 -2.14 -19.10
N GLU A 124 14.98 -2.73 -17.95
CA GLU A 124 14.15 -3.93 -17.87
C GLU A 124 12.64 -3.64 -18.03
N ASN A 125 11.87 -4.73 -18.22
CA ASN A 125 10.41 -4.69 -18.23
C ASN A 125 9.81 -4.59 -16.80
N GLU A 126 8.51 -4.28 -16.70
CA GLU A 126 7.77 -4.13 -15.44
C GLU A 126 7.98 -5.28 -14.45
N GLU A 127 7.85 -6.55 -14.89
CA GLU A 127 7.96 -7.71 -13.98
C GLU A 127 9.36 -7.81 -13.36
N ASN A 128 10.40 -7.68 -14.20
CA ASN A 128 11.79 -7.79 -13.78
C ASN A 128 12.20 -6.61 -12.88
N VAL A 129 11.77 -5.38 -13.21
CA VAL A 129 12.02 -4.20 -12.37
C VAL A 129 11.38 -4.32 -10.99
N LEU A 130 10.14 -4.80 -10.88
CA LEU A 130 9.48 -4.99 -9.59
C LEU A 130 10.24 -5.96 -8.66
N ILE A 131 10.92 -6.97 -9.21
CA ILE A 131 11.80 -7.86 -8.44
C ILE A 131 13.09 -7.13 -8.04
N CYS A 132 13.72 -6.39 -8.97
CA CYS A 132 14.92 -5.59 -8.69
C CYS A 132 14.70 -4.59 -7.54
N LEU A 133 13.55 -3.90 -7.51
CA LEU A 133 13.17 -2.99 -6.42
C LEU A 133 13.10 -3.71 -5.06
N ARG A 134 12.53 -4.93 -5.01
CA ARG A 134 12.48 -5.74 -3.77
C ARG A 134 13.86 -6.15 -3.29
N ILE A 135 14.73 -6.61 -4.20
CA ILE A 135 16.14 -6.94 -3.89
C ILE A 135 16.88 -5.71 -3.33
N ILE A 136 16.70 -4.54 -3.95
CA ILE A 136 17.28 -3.28 -3.47
C ILE A 136 16.79 -2.96 -2.05
N ILE A 137 15.49 -3.05 -1.78
CA ILE A 137 14.91 -2.79 -0.45
C ILE A 137 15.52 -3.71 0.61
N GLU A 138 15.56 -5.02 0.35
CA GLU A 138 15.96 -6.01 1.35
C GLU A 138 17.45 -5.92 1.69
N LEU A 139 18.30 -5.83 0.66
CA LEU A 139 19.75 -5.68 0.83
C LEU A 139 20.12 -4.38 1.58
N HIS A 140 19.43 -3.27 1.32
CA HIS A 140 19.67 -2.02 2.05
C HIS A 140 19.16 -2.04 3.49
N LYS A 141 18.00 -2.67 3.75
CA LYS A 141 17.48 -2.84 5.12
C LYS A 141 18.42 -3.65 6.00
N GLN A 142 18.86 -4.82 5.49
CA GLN A 142 19.65 -5.78 6.25
C GLN A 142 21.12 -5.34 6.39
N PHE A 143 21.79 -5.05 5.27
CA PHE A 143 23.24 -4.83 5.29
C PHE A 143 23.65 -3.38 5.50
N ARG A 144 22.75 -2.42 5.26
CA ARG A 144 23.00 -0.96 5.36
C ARG A 144 24.34 -0.56 4.74
N PRO A 145 24.53 -0.80 3.42
CA PRO A 145 25.81 -0.52 2.75
C PRO A 145 26.16 0.98 2.84
N PRO A 146 27.45 1.37 2.66
CA PRO A 146 27.80 2.78 2.52
C PRO A 146 27.12 3.41 1.29
N ILE A 147 26.95 4.73 1.29
CA ILE A 147 26.41 5.44 0.12
C ILE A 147 27.35 5.28 -1.09
N THR A 148 26.77 5.06 -2.26
CA THR A 148 27.50 4.95 -3.53
C THR A 148 26.92 5.88 -4.61
N GLN A 149 27.63 6.03 -5.73
CA GLN A 149 27.18 6.89 -6.82
C GLN A 149 25.90 6.36 -7.50
N GLU A 150 25.68 5.04 -7.52
CA GLU A 150 24.44 4.43 -8.02
C GLU A 150 23.19 4.93 -7.27
N ILE A 151 23.30 5.25 -5.97
CA ILE A 151 22.18 5.79 -5.19
C ILE A 151 21.84 7.22 -5.65
N HIS A 152 22.83 8.02 -6.02
CA HIS A 152 22.59 9.35 -6.58
C HIS A 152 21.95 9.26 -7.98
N HIS A 153 22.49 8.41 -8.87
CA HIS A 153 21.89 8.15 -10.18
C HIS A 153 20.45 7.65 -10.07
N PHE A 154 20.16 6.74 -9.13
CA PHE A 154 18.80 6.29 -8.84
C PHE A 154 17.87 7.45 -8.46
N LEU A 155 18.29 8.35 -7.57
CA LEU A 155 17.46 9.50 -7.19
C LEU A 155 17.21 10.44 -8.38
N ASP A 156 18.20 10.66 -9.25
CA ASP A 156 18.03 11.44 -10.47
C ASP A 156 17.09 10.75 -11.49
N PHE A 157 17.18 9.43 -11.64
CA PHE A 157 16.26 8.62 -12.43
C PHE A 157 14.81 8.73 -11.93
N VAL A 158 14.56 8.59 -10.61
CA VAL A 158 13.21 8.75 -10.06
C VAL A 158 12.69 10.19 -10.26
N LYS A 159 13.54 11.22 -10.08
CA LYS A 159 13.16 12.61 -10.44
C LYS A 159 12.78 12.73 -11.91
N GLN A 160 13.47 12.03 -12.81
CA GLN A 160 13.15 12.06 -14.24
C GLN A 160 11.82 11.37 -14.57
N ILE A 161 11.49 10.23 -13.93
CA ILE A 161 10.17 9.61 -14.07
C ILE A 161 9.06 10.58 -13.67
N TYR A 162 9.18 11.26 -12.51
CA TYR A 162 8.17 12.24 -12.09
C TYR A 162 8.04 13.45 -13.03
N LYS A 163 9.14 13.88 -13.68
CA LYS A 163 9.11 14.97 -14.68
C LYS A 163 8.41 14.55 -15.97
N GLU A 164 8.57 13.29 -16.40
CA GLU A 164 7.99 12.76 -17.64
C GLU A 164 6.55 12.24 -17.45
N LEU A 165 6.15 11.93 -16.21
CA LEU A 165 4.82 11.41 -15.87
C LEU A 165 3.63 12.18 -16.50
N PRO A 166 3.59 13.52 -16.58
CA PRO A 166 2.50 14.22 -17.28
C PRO A 166 2.35 13.82 -18.76
N LYS A 167 3.47 13.52 -19.44
CA LYS A 167 3.46 13.04 -20.84
C LYS A 167 2.99 11.59 -20.92
N VAL A 168 3.39 10.75 -19.96
CA VAL A 168 2.94 9.34 -19.84
C VAL A 168 1.43 9.28 -19.61
N VAL A 169 0.90 10.08 -18.68
CA VAL A 169 -0.54 10.20 -18.42
C VAL A 169 -1.29 10.73 -19.64
N ASN A 170 -0.75 11.74 -20.33
CA ASN A 170 -1.36 12.23 -21.58
C ASN A 170 -1.44 11.12 -22.63
N ARG A 171 -0.37 10.34 -22.83
CA ARG A 171 -0.31 9.24 -23.80
C ARG A 171 -1.24 8.08 -23.46
N TYR A 172 -1.43 7.74 -22.19
CA TYR A 172 -2.24 6.59 -21.78
C TYR A 172 -3.72 6.89 -21.66
N PHE A 173 -4.10 8.12 -21.30
CA PHE A 173 -5.51 8.46 -21.01
C PHE A 173 -6.09 9.55 -21.91
N GLU A 174 -5.39 10.67 -22.11
CA GLU A 174 -5.93 11.81 -22.87
C GLU A 174 -5.87 11.58 -24.39
N ASN A 175 -4.75 11.02 -24.87
CA ASN A 175 -4.46 10.75 -26.28
C ASN A 175 -3.99 9.29 -26.48
N PRO A 176 -4.81 8.27 -26.12
CA PRO A 176 -4.45 6.86 -26.26
C PRO A 176 -4.22 6.49 -27.72
N GLN A 177 -3.04 5.96 -28.04
CA GLN A 177 -2.71 5.54 -29.40
C GLN A 177 -3.41 4.23 -29.76
N VAL A 178 -4.00 4.20 -30.96
CA VAL A 178 -4.59 2.98 -31.54
C VAL A 178 -3.46 2.05 -31.95
N ILE A 179 -3.49 0.81 -31.43
CA ILE A 179 -2.57 -0.25 -31.85
C ILE A 179 -3.09 -0.84 -33.17
N PRO A 180 -2.29 -0.90 -34.25
CA PRO A 180 -2.73 -1.47 -35.52
C PRO A 180 -3.04 -2.98 -35.40
N GLU A 181 -4.11 -3.44 -36.03
CA GLU A 181 -4.48 -4.86 -36.04
C GLU A 181 -3.37 -5.74 -36.64
N ASN A 182 -3.23 -6.98 -36.13
CA ASN A 182 -2.16 -7.91 -36.50
C ASN A 182 -0.72 -7.37 -36.35
N THR A 183 -0.47 -6.37 -35.49
CA THR A 183 0.89 -5.92 -35.15
C THR A 183 1.23 -6.12 -33.68
N VAL A 184 2.50 -6.39 -33.40
CA VAL A 184 3.06 -6.39 -32.04
C VAL A 184 3.58 -4.97 -31.77
N PRO A 185 2.90 -4.13 -30.98
CA PRO A 185 3.38 -2.80 -30.65
C PRO A 185 4.69 -2.82 -29.86
N PRO A 186 5.53 -1.79 -29.97
CA PRO A 186 6.73 -1.66 -29.17
C PRO A 186 6.40 -1.54 -27.66
N PRO A 187 7.27 -2.02 -26.76
CA PRO A 187 7.01 -2.03 -25.31
C PRO A 187 6.78 -0.65 -24.69
N GLU A 188 7.21 0.41 -25.36
CA GLU A 188 6.97 1.79 -24.94
C GLU A 188 5.55 2.27 -25.22
N MET A 189 4.78 1.61 -26.11
CA MET A 189 3.38 2.00 -26.41
C MET A 189 2.37 1.48 -25.38
N VAL A 190 2.70 0.40 -24.66
CA VAL A 190 1.81 -0.21 -23.68
C VAL A 190 2.13 0.32 -22.27
N GLY A 191 1.09 0.62 -21.48
CA GLY A 191 1.24 1.06 -20.08
C GLY A 191 1.05 -0.04 -19.03
N MET A 192 0.60 -1.21 -19.47
CA MET A 192 0.38 -2.42 -18.68
C MET A 192 0.53 -3.65 -19.59
N ILE A 193 0.61 -4.85 -19.00
CA ILE A 193 0.67 -6.10 -19.78
C ILE A 193 -0.53 -6.17 -20.74
N THR A 194 -0.25 -6.22 -22.03
CA THR A 194 -1.27 -6.14 -23.09
C THR A 194 -1.17 -7.38 -23.97
N THR A 195 -2.26 -8.15 -24.05
CA THR A 195 -2.35 -9.38 -24.84
C THR A 195 -3.01 -9.10 -26.18
N ILE A 196 -2.33 -9.47 -27.28
CA ILE A 196 -2.77 -9.21 -28.66
C ILE A 196 -2.72 -10.50 -29.47
N ALA A 197 -3.75 -10.71 -30.28
CA ALA A 197 -3.84 -11.82 -31.22
C ALA A 197 -3.34 -11.37 -32.61
N VAL A 198 -2.37 -12.08 -33.17
CA VAL A 198 -1.75 -11.79 -34.48
C VAL A 198 -1.90 -13.01 -35.40
N LYS A 199 -2.53 -12.82 -36.56
CA LYS A 199 -2.59 -13.85 -37.60
C LYS A 199 -1.21 -14.03 -38.25
N VAL A 200 -0.74 -15.27 -38.35
CA VAL A 200 0.53 -15.62 -39.01
C VAL A 200 0.53 -15.24 -40.49
N ASN A 201 -0.63 -15.33 -41.15
CA ASN A 201 -0.81 -14.91 -42.54
C ASN A 201 -2.14 -14.12 -42.69
N PRO A 202 -2.11 -12.77 -42.66
CA PRO A 202 -3.33 -11.96 -42.55
C PRO A 202 -4.26 -12.05 -43.76
N GLU A 203 -3.77 -12.51 -44.91
CA GLU A 203 -4.55 -12.67 -46.15
C GLU A 203 -5.41 -13.94 -46.19
N ARG A 204 -5.25 -14.87 -45.23
CA ARG A 204 -6.02 -16.12 -45.17
C ARG A 204 -7.00 -16.10 -43.99
N GLU A 205 -8.27 -16.41 -44.26
CA GLU A 205 -9.29 -16.50 -43.20
C GLU A 205 -8.93 -17.58 -42.18
N ASP A 206 -8.55 -18.78 -42.64
CA ASP A 206 -8.07 -19.94 -41.86
C ASP A 206 -6.64 -19.82 -41.30
N SER A 207 -6.03 -18.63 -41.25
CA SER A 207 -4.69 -18.48 -40.67
C SER A 207 -4.69 -18.80 -39.17
N GLU A 208 -3.69 -19.59 -38.74
CA GLU A 208 -3.30 -19.67 -37.33
C GLU A 208 -3.17 -18.26 -36.74
N THR A 209 -3.73 -18.07 -35.55
CA THR A 209 -3.66 -16.83 -34.78
C THR A 209 -2.81 -17.09 -33.55
N ARG A 210 -1.73 -16.33 -33.39
CA ARG A 210 -0.81 -16.44 -32.26
C ARG A 210 -1.08 -15.31 -31.27
N THR A 211 -1.12 -15.66 -29.99
CA THR A 211 -1.34 -14.70 -28.91
C THR A 211 -0.01 -14.28 -28.33
N HIS A 212 0.24 -12.97 -28.27
CA HIS A 212 1.45 -12.35 -27.74
C HIS A 212 1.10 -11.48 -26.54
N SER A 213 1.82 -11.63 -25.43
CA SER A 213 1.62 -10.84 -24.20
C SER A 213 2.80 -9.91 -23.97
N ILE A 214 2.58 -8.62 -24.20
CA ILE A 214 3.63 -7.59 -24.20
C ILE A 214 3.70 -6.93 -22.83
N ILE A 215 4.85 -7.01 -22.19
CA ILE A 215 5.14 -6.39 -20.89
C ILE A 215 5.68 -4.97 -21.14
N PRO A 216 5.16 -3.93 -20.46
CA PRO A 216 5.67 -2.57 -20.63
C PRO A 216 7.09 -2.41 -20.09
N ARG A 217 7.82 -1.42 -20.61
CA ARG A 217 9.12 -1.01 -20.06
C ARG A 217 8.93 -0.50 -18.62
N GLY A 218 9.77 -0.93 -17.69
CA GLY A 218 9.61 -0.63 -16.25
C GLY A 218 9.58 0.87 -15.94
N SER A 219 10.40 1.66 -16.62
CA SER A 219 10.45 3.12 -16.50
C SER A 219 9.17 3.86 -16.94
N LEU A 220 8.25 3.18 -17.63
CA LEU A 220 6.97 3.70 -18.12
C LEU A 220 5.76 3.05 -17.42
N SER A 221 6.00 2.13 -16.48
CA SER A 221 4.95 1.42 -15.76
C SER A 221 4.53 2.18 -14.50
N LEU A 222 3.21 2.29 -14.31
CA LEU A 222 2.63 2.98 -13.15
C LEU A 222 2.75 2.16 -11.86
N LYS A 223 2.85 0.82 -11.96
CA LYS A 223 3.09 -0.06 -10.80
C LYS A 223 4.50 0.12 -10.25
N VAL A 224 5.50 0.18 -11.14
CA VAL A 224 6.89 0.51 -10.78
C VAL A 224 6.93 1.87 -10.09
N LEU A 225 6.28 2.90 -10.65
CA LEU A 225 6.18 4.22 -10.03
C LEU A 225 5.55 4.20 -8.63
N ALA A 226 4.57 3.32 -8.36
CA ALA A 226 3.97 3.18 -7.04
C ALA A 226 4.94 2.64 -5.98
N GLU A 227 5.96 1.86 -6.37
CA GLU A 227 6.97 1.28 -5.47
C GLU A 227 8.18 2.20 -5.26
N LEU A 228 8.54 3.08 -6.20
CA LEU A 228 9.69 4.00 -6.05
C LEU A 228 9.71 4.84 -4.75
N PRO A 229 8.59 5.39 -4.23
CA PRO A 229 8.62 6.26 -3.05
C PRO A 229 9.11 5.56 -1.78
N ILE A 230 8.85 4.25 -1.60
CA ILE A 230 9.33 3.53 -0.40
C ILE A 230 10.85 3.42 -0.38
N ILE A 231 11.48 3.33 -1.55
CA ILE A 231 12.93 3.25 -1.70
C ILE A 231 13.56 4.61 -1.47
N VAL A 232 12.98 5.70 -1.98
CA VAL A 232 13.47 7.06 -1.68
C VAL A 232 13.40 7.35 -0.17
N VAL A 233 12.35 6.90 0.51
CA VAL A 233 12.25 6.96 1.98
C VAL A 233 13.34 6.12 2.66
N LEU A 234 13.59 4.90 2.20
CA LEU A 234 14.65 4.02 2.74
C LEU A 234 16.04 4.65 2.58
N MET A 235 16.37 5.17 1.39
CA MET A 235 17.64 5.86 1.15
C MET A 235 17.78 7.09 2.04
N TYR A 236 16.70 7.82 2.30
CA TYR A 236 16.72 8.98 3.20
C TYR A 236 16.92 8.58 4.67
N GLN A 237 16.35 7.46 5.10
CA GLN A 237 16.56 6.91 6.45
C GLN A 237 18.01 6.47 6.68
N LEU A 238 18.67 5.92 5.65
CA LEU A 238 20.05 5.44 5.74
C LEU A 238 21.10 6.55 5.54
N TYR A 239 20.87 7.49 4.62
CA TYR A 239 21.88 8.43 4.13
C TYR A 239 21.49 9.91 4.30
N LYS A 240 20.70 10.20 5.34
CA LYS A 240 20.06 11.50 5.61
C LYS A 240 20.94 12.72 5.29
N LEU A 241 22.18 12.76 5.80
CA LEU A 241 23.09 13.89 5.63
C LEU A 241 23.52 14.12 4.17
N ASN A 242 23.71 13.04 3.41
CA ASN A 242 24.23 13.10 2.04
C ASN A 242 23.14 13.45 1.01
N ILE A 243 21.88 13.07 1.27
CA ILE A 243 20.80 13.20 0.28
C ILE A 243 19.69 14.20 0.66
N HIS A 244 19.82 14.92 1.79
CA HIS A 244 18.79 15.87 2.25
C HIS A 244 18.38 16.89 1.17
N ASN A 245 19.35 17.57 0.57
CA ASN A 245 19.08 18.57 -0.48
C ASN A 245 18.47 17.92 -1.73
N VAL A 246 18.93 16.71 -2.10
CA VAL A 246 18.40 15.96 -3.24
C VAL A 246 16.94 15.55 -3.02
N VAL A 247 16.57 15.15 -1.80
CA VAL A 247 15.19 14.80 -1.44
C VAL A 247 14.28 16.02 -1.39
N ALA A 248 14.80 17.21 -1.04
CA ALA A 248 14.03 18.46 -1.11
C ALA A 248 13.54 18.77 -2.54
N GLU A 249 14.32 18.44 -3.58
CA GLU A 249 13.92 18.61 -5.00
C GLU A 249 12.70 17.77 -5.40
N PHE A 250 12.39 16.69 -4.68
CA PHE A 250 11.19 15.89 -4.96
C PHE A 250 9.90 16.61 -4.57
N VAL A 251 9.92 17.53 -3.59
CA VAL A 251 8.70 18.21 -3.11
C VAL A 251 7.88 18.85 -4.26
N PRO A 252 8.43 19.71 -5.14
CA PRO A 252 7.66 20.25 -6.27
C PRO A 252 7.20 19.17 -7.28
N LEU A 253 7.97 18.11 -7.47
CA LEU A 253 7.61 17.01 -8.39
C LEU A 253 6.43 16.19 -7.86
N ILE A 254 6.44 15.88 -6.56
CA ILE A 254 5.36 15.24 -5.82
C ILE A 254 4.09 16.10 -5.90
N MET A 255 4.20 17.41 -5.66
CA MET A 255 3.06 18.35 -5.72
C MET A 255 2.43 18.42 -7.11
N ASN A 256 3.26 18.43 -8.16
CA ASN A 256 2.78 18.32 -9.53
C ASN A 256 2.04 16.99 -9.73
N THR A 257 2.69 15.86 -9.39
CA THR A 257 2.14 14.50 -9.56
C THR A 257 0.79 14.29 -8.88
N ILE A 258 0.61 14.75 -7.64
CA ILE A 258 -0.65 14.64 -6.89
C ILE A 258 -1.76 15.49 -7.54
N ALA A 259 -1.39 16.59 -8.21
CA ALA A 259 -2.33 17.48 -8.89
C ALA A 259 -2.65 17.08 -10.35
N ILE A 260 -1.95 16.10 -10.93
CA ILE A 260 -2.31 15.55 -12.25
C ILE A 260 -3.69 14.89 -12.15
N GLN A 261 -4.57 15.17 -13.11
CA GLN A 261 -5.90 14.57 -13.18
C GLN A 261 -6.19 14.13 -14.62
N VAL A 262 -6.73 12.92 -14.76
CA VAL A 262 -7.30 12.44 -16.03
C VAL A 262 -8.65 13.11 -16.26
N SER A 263 -8.84 13.69 -17.44
CA SER A 263 -10.04 14.45 -17.82
C SER A 263 -11.31 13.58 -17.83
N ALA A 264 -12.47 14.21 -17.66
CA ALA A 264 -13.75 13.50 -17.74
C ALA A 264 -14.02 12.91 -19.13
N GLN A 265 -13.49 13.54 -20.19
CA GLN A 265 -13.57 13.07 -21.57
C GLN A 265 -12.70 11.81 -21.77
N ALA A 266 -11.46 11.83 -21.27
CA ALA A 266 -10.57 10.67 -21.29
C ALA A 266 -11.19 9.44 -20.60
N ARG A 267 -11.88 9.62 -19.46
CA ARG A 267 -12.58 8.52 -18.75
C ARG A 267 -13.80 7.97 -19.49
N GLN A 268 -14.33 8.68 -20.48
CA GLN A 268 -15.43 8.24 -21.35
C GLN A 268 -14.94 7.68 -22.69
N HIS A 269 -13.63 7.77 -22.98
CA HIS A 269 -13.07 7.32 -24.24
C HIS A 269 -13.12 5.79 -24.39
N LYS A 270 -13.34 5.28 -25.60
CA LYS A 270 -13.48 3.83 -25.86
C LYS A 270 -12.24 3.02 -25.45
N LEU A 271 -11.05 3.62 -25.51
CA LEU A 271 -9.77 3.00 -25.12
C LEU A 271 -9.42 3.21 -23.62
N TYR A 272 -10.32 3.77 -22.82
CA TYR A 272 -10.06 4.01 -21.40
C TYR A 272 -9.92 2.69 -20.63
N ASN A 273 -8.73 2.45 -20.08
CA ASN A 273 -8.45 1.28 -19.27
C ASN A 273 -8.59 1.59 -17.77
N LYS A 274 -9.56 0.93 -17.12
CA LYS A 274 -9.86 1.08 -15.68
C LYS A 274 -8.73 0.57 -14.78
N GLU A 275 -8.06 -0.51 -15.17
CA GLU A 275 -6.99 -1.11 -14.37
C GLU A 275 -5.75 -0.21 -14.38
N LEU A 276 -5.36 0.29 -15.56
CA LEU A 276 -4.29 1.26 -15.72
C LEU A 276 -4.56 2.56 -14.93
N TYR A 277 -5.83 3.00 -14.88
CA TYR A 277 -6.24 4.14 -14.06
C TYR A 277 -6.17 3.84 -12.55
N ALA A 278 -6.50 2.62 -12.11
CA ALA A 278 -6.32 2.20 -10.73
C ALA A 278 -4.83 2.18 -10.33
N ASP A 279 -3.94 1.71 -11.22
CA ASP A 279 -2.49 1.76 -11.03
C ASP A 279 -1.98 3.22 -10.97
N PHE A 280 -2.52 4.13 -11.80
CA PHE A 280 -2.21 5.57 -11.72
C PHE A 280 -2.60 6.17 -10.36
N ILE A 281 -3.81 5.90 -9.89
CA ILE A 281 -4.30 6.37 -8.59
C ILE A 281 -3.48 5.77 -7.44
N ALA A 282 -3.10 4.49 -7.53
CA ALA A 282 -2.19 3.87 -6.58
C ALA A 282 -0.84 4.60 -6.51
N ALA A 283 -0.23 4.89 -7.66
CA ALA A 283 1.02 5.65 -7.75
C ALA A 283 0.90 7.06 -7.13
N GLN A 284 -0.20 7.78 -7.38
CA GLN A 284 -0.45 9.07 -6.75
C GLN A 284 -0.63 8.97 -5.23
N ILE A 285 -1.31 7.93 -4.72
CA ILE A 285 -1.51 7.70 -3.28
C ILE A 285 -0.20 7.32 -2.57
N LYS A 286 0.66 6.50 -3.20
CA LYS A 286 2.01 6.20 -2.67
C LYS A 286 2.90 7.45 -2.67
N THR A 287 2.80 8.28 -3.70
CA THR A 287 3.49 9.59 -3.80
C THR A 287 3.01 10.56 -2.71
N LEU A 288 1.70 10.64 -2.43
CA LEU A 288 1.13 11.39 -1.31
C LEU A 288 1.57 10.84 0.06
N SER A 289 1.68 9.52 0.20
CA SER A 289 2.18 8.87 1.41
C SER A 289 3.66 9.21 1.67
N PHE A 290 4.47 9.31 0.61
CA PHE A 290 5.84 9.81 0.70
C PHE A 290 5.90 11.28 1.12
N LEU A 291 5.05 12.15 0.55
CA LEU A 291 4.91 13.52 1.02
C LEU A 291 4.58 13.58 2.52
N ALA A 292 3.59 12.78 2.96
CA ALA A 292 3.17 12.71 4.36
C ALA A 292 4.29 12.25 5.31
N TYR A 293 5.24 11.44 4.84
CA TYR A 293 6.45 11.08 5.60
C TYR A 293 7.44 12.25 5.73
N ILE A 294 7.72 12.97 4.64
CA ILE A 294 8.71 14.06 4.63
C ILE A 294 8.17 15.43 5.07
N ILE A 295 6.86 15.55 5.30
CA ILE A 295 6.15 16.81 5.55
C ILE A 295 6.72 17.63 6.71
N ARG A 296 7.15 16.97 7.79
CA ARG A 296 7.74 17.62 8.98
C ARG A 296 9.21 17.98 8.81
N ILE A 297 9.86 17.48 7.76
CA ILE A 297 11.28 17.71 7.46
C ILE A 297 11.43 18.95 6.59
N TYR A 298 10.57 19.11 5.57
CA TYR A 298 10.63 20.22 4.61
C TYR A 298 9.42 21.16 4.74
N GLN A 299 9.02 21.47 5.98
CA GLN A 299 7.78 22.19 6.29
C GLN A 299 7.64 23.52 5.52
N GLU A 300 8.68 24.35 5.46
CA GLU A 300 8.67 25.62 4.73
C GLU A 300 8.41 25.42 3.23
N LEU A 301 9.13 24.49 2.61
CA LEU A 301 9.02 24.18 1.18
C LEU A 301 7.65 23.57 0.84
N VAL A 302 7.12 22.68 1.68
CA VAL A 302 5.77 22.12 1.51
C VAL A 302 4.70 23.21 1.66
N THR A 303 4.86 24.13 2.61
CA THR A 303 3.92 25.24 2.84
C THR A 303 3.79 26.12 1.59
N LYS A 304 4.88 26.37 0.86
CA LYS A 304 4.88 27.10 -0.42
C LYS A 304 3.97 26.48 -1.50
N TYR A 305 3.82 25.15 -1.52
CA TYR A 305 2.98 24.42 -2.47
C TYR A 305 1.66 23.89 -1.85
N SER A 306 1.32 24.34 -0.63
CA SER A 306 0.19 23.79 0.15
C SER A 306 -1.16 23.88 -0.57
N GLN A 307 -1.43 24.94 -1.33
CA GLN A 307 -2.67 25.07 -2.11
C GLN A 307 -2.80 24.01 -3.22
N GLN A 308 -1.68 23.64 -3.87
CA GLN A 308 -1.64 22.55 -4.84
C GLN A 308 -1.83 21.18 -4.17
N MET A 309 -1.22 20.99 -2.99
CA MET A 309 -1.41 19.79 -2.16
C MET A 309 -2.88 19.58 -1.76
N VAL A 310 -3.54 20.62 -1.23
CA VAL A 310 -4.95 20.58 -0.80
C VAL A 310 -5.85 20.21 -1.99
N LYS A 311 -5.68 20.91 -3.12
CA LYS A 311 -6.45 20.65 -4.35
C LYS A 311 -6.26 19.21 -4.83
N GLY A 312 -5.03 18.74 -4.96
CA GLY A 312 -4.74 17.39 -5.44
C GLY A 312 -5.22 16.30 -4.48
N MET A 313 -5.08 16.47 -3.16
CA MET A 313 -5.59 15.52 -2.17
C MET A 313 -7.12 15.41 -2.21
N LEU A 314 -7.83 16.54 -2.33
CA LEU A 314 -9.29 16.54 -2.50
C LEU A 314 -9.71 15.90 -3.82
N GLN A 315 -8.96 16.13 -4.91
CA GLN A 315 -9.22 15.47 -6.19
C GLN A 315 -9.00 13.96 -6.13
N LEU A 316 -7.96 13.46 -5.44
CA LEU A 316 -7.77 12.03 -5.17
C LEU A 316 -8.93 11.45 -4.34
N LEU A 317 -9.43 12.19 -3.35
CA LEU A 317 -10.61 11.80 -2.58
C LEU A 317 -11.87 11.75 -3.47
N SER A 318 -12.06 12.67 -4.41
CA SER A 318 -13.19 12.62 -5.35
C SER A 318 -13.05 11.55 -6.45
N ASN A 319 -11.83 11.24 -6.90
CA ASN A 319 -11.57 10.48 -8.13
C ASN A 319 -11.02 9.04 -7.93
N CYS A 320 -10.87 8.59 -6.69
CA CYS A 320 -10.50 7.21 -6.36
C CYS A 320 -11.58 6.22 -6.85
N PRO A 321 -11.21 5.12 -7.55
CA PRO A 321 -12.16 4.07 -7.91
C PRO A 321 -12.87 3.47 -6.69
N ALA A 322 -14.15 3.12 -6.85
CA ALA A 322 -14.99 2.58 -5.77
C ALA A 322 -14.69 1.09 -5.51
N GLU A 323 -14.15 0.41 -6.51
CA GLU A 323 -13.75 -0.99 -6.51
C GLU A 323 -12.50 -1.23 -5.63
N THR A 324 -11.60 -0.25 -5.54
CA THR A 324 -10.30 -0.36 -4.85
C THR A 324 -10.34 0.17 -3.41
N ALA A 325 -11.11 -0.49 -2.54
CA ALA A 325 -11.24 -0.11 -1.12
C ALA A 325 -9.89 -0.07 -0.35
N HIS A 326 -8.89 -0.85 -0.78
CA HIS A 326 -7.55 -0.84 -0.18
C HIS A 326 -6.77 0.47 -0.49
N LEU A 327 -6.83 0.98 -1.73
CA LEU A 327 -6.24 2.29 -2.09
C LEU A 327 -6.91 3.41 -1.29
N ARG A 328 -8.24 3.35 -1.13
CA ARG A 328 -9.02 4.30 -0.33
C ARG A 328 -8.55 4.35 1.13
N LYS A 329 -8.23 3.19 1.71
CA LYS A 329 -7.66 3.07 3.07
C LYS A 329 -6.30 3.77 3.17
N GLU A 330 -5.40 3.51 2.22
CA GLU A 330 -4.06 4.14 2.20
C GLU A 330 -4.15 5.66 2.03
N LEU A 331 -5.02 6.15 1.15
CA LEU A 331 -5.28 7.58 0.96
C LEU A 331 -5.77 8.25 2.25
N LEU A 332 -6.68 7.63 2.99
CA LEU A 332 -7.14 8.14 4.29
C LEU A 332 -6.04 8.15 5.36
N ILE A 333 -5.12 7.17 5.35
CA ILE A 333 -3.96 7.15 6.26
C ILE A 333 -3.00 8.30 5.91
N ALA A 334 -2.67 8.50 4.64
CA ALA A 334 -1.84 9.62 4.18
C ALA A 334 -2.47 10.98 4.50
N ALA A 335 -3.77 11.14 4.22
CA ALA A 335 -4.54 12.33 4.57
C ALA A 335 -4.53 12.58 6.09
N LYS A 336 -4.72 11.56 6.94
CA LYS A 336 -4.63 11.70 8.40
C LYS A 336 -3.28 12.26 8.85
N HIS A 337 -2.17 11.74 8.31
CA HIS A 337 -0.84 12.23 8.65
C HIS A 337 -0.64 13.70 8.24
N ILE A 338 -1.13 14.10 7.06
CA ILE A 338 -1.07 15.50 6.58
C ILE A 338 -1.93 16.42 7.47
N LEU A 339 -3.18 16.04 7.75
CA LEU A 339 -4.15 16.81 8.55
C LEU A 339 -3.75 16.93 10.05
N THR A 340 -2.85 16.08 10.53
CA THR A 340 -2.26 16.21 11.87
C THR A 340 -1.19 17.33 11.94
N THR A 341 -0.71 17.83 10.80
CA THR A 341 0.27 18.94 10.74
C THR A 341 -0.39 20.32 10.77
N GLU A 342 0.40 21.38 10.80
CA GLU A 342 -0.08 22.77 10.72
C GLU A 342 -0.74 23.12 9.37
N LEU A 343 -0.48 22.33 8.32
CA LEU A 343 -1.12 22.50 7.01
C LEU A 343 -2.63 22.27 7.04
N ARG A 344 -3.19 21.71 8.12
CA ARG A 344 -4.63 21.62 8.37
C ARG A 344 -5.37 22.95 8.18
N ASN A 345 -4.72 24.07 8.48
CA ASN A 345 -5.30 25.40 8.32
C ASN A 345 -5.59 25.74 6.84
N GLN A 346 -4.87 25.14 5.89
CA GLN A 346 -5.07 25.34 4.45
C GLN A 346 -6.29 24.56 3.93
N PHE A 347 -6.86 23.63 4.70
CA PHE A 347 -8.08 22.89 4.36
C PHE A 347 -9.37 23.60 4.79
N ILE A 348 -9.28 24.64 5.63
CA ILE A 348 -10.44 25.40 6.14
C ILE A 348 -11.38 25.87 4.99
N PRO A 349 -10.89 26.43 3.86
CA PRO A 349 -11.76 26.87 2.76
C PRO A 349 -12.46 25.75 1.96
N CYS A 350 -12.20 24.48 2.29
CA CYS A 350 -12.73 23.29 1.61
C CYS A 350 -13.30 22.26 2.60
N MET A 351 -13.69 22.70 3.80
CA MET A 351 -14.26 21.83 4.84
C MET A 351 -15.61 21.23 4.43
N ASP A 352 -16.41 21.97 3.66
CA ASP A 352 -17.62 21.51 2.98
C ASP A 352 -17.44 20.14 2.30
N LYS A 353 -16.36 19.99 1.52
CA LYS A 353 -16.02 18.76 0.79
C LYS A 353 -15.45 17.65 1.66
N LEU A 354 -14.88 17.99 2.82
CA LEU A 354 -14.40 17.01 3.79
C LEU A 354 -15.52 16.47 4.69
N PHE A 355 -16.63 17.21 4.87
CA PHE A 355 -17.83 16.74 5.55
C PHE A 355 -18.70 15.82 4.68
N ASP A 356 -18.55 15.85 3.36
CA ASP A 356 -19.24 14.93 2.44
C ASP A 356 -18.70 13.50 2.56
N GLU A 357 -19.51 12.60 3.14
CA GLU A 357 -19.21 11.16 3.24
C GLU A 357 -18.89 10.53 1.88
N SER A 358 -19.52 10.98 0.79
CA SER A 358 -19.30 10.45 -0.55
C SER A 358 -17.92 10.80 -1.10
N ILE A 359 -17.38 11.98 -0.75
CA ILE A 359 -16.03 12.40 -1.12
C ILE A 359 -14.99 11.77 -0.19
N LEU A 360 -15.22 11.79 1.13
CA LEU A 360 -14.23 11.32 2.10
C LEU A 360 -14.10 9.79 2.11
N ILE A 361 -15.23 9.07 2.09
CA ILE A 361 -15.27 7.60 2.22
C ILE A 361 -15.44 6.93 0.86
N GLY A 362 -16.23 7.52 -0.05
CA GLY A 362 -16.52 6.97 -1.37
C GLY A 362 -17.87 6.24 -1.44
N SER A 363 -18.26 5.89 -2.67
CA SER A 363 -19.49 5.14 -2.97
C SER A 363 -19.36 3.62 -2.80
N GLY A 364 -18.13 3.09 -2.67
CA GLY A 364 -17.89 1.65 -2.56
C GLY A 364 -18.36 1.06 -1.23
N TYR A 365 -19.22 0.04 -1.27
CA TYR A 365 -19.81 -0.59 -0.09
C TYR A 365 -18.77 -1.09 0.92
N THR A 366 -17.76 -1.85 0.45
CA THR A 366 -16.68 -2.38 1.28
C THR A 366 -15.85 -1.26 1.94
N ALA A 367 -15.64 -0.15 1.25
CA ALA A 367 -14.98 1.03 1.81
C ALA A 367 -15.86 1.69 2.89
N ARG A 368 -17.17 1.81 2.66
CA ARG A 368 -18.13 2.37 3.62
C ARG A 368 -18.20 1.58 4.92
N GLU A 369 -18.17 0.25 4.85
CA GLU A 369 -18.20 -0.59 6.06
C GLU A 369 -16.87 -0.57 6.81
N THR A 370 -15.74 -0.63 6.11
CA THR A 370 -14.43 -0.79 6.78
C THR A 370 -13.75 0.53 7.17
N LEU A 371 -14.03 1.64 6.48
CA LEU A 371 -13.27 2.89 6.63
C LEU A 371 -14.00 3.98 7.43
N ARG A 372 -15.31 3.86 7.69
CA ARG A 372 -16.08 4.80 8.52
C ARG A 372 -15.37 5.17 9.84
N PRO A 373 -14.88 4.22 10.67
CA PRO A 373 -14.17 4.56 11.91
C PRO A 373 -12.89 5.38 11.71
N LEU A 374 -12.12 5.11 10.64
CA LEU A 374 -10.89 5.84 10.33
C LEU A 374 -11.20 7.24 9.78
N ALA A 375 -12.18 7.36 8.89
CA ALA A 375 -12.61 8.64 8.34
C ALA A 375 -13.17 9.57 9.42
N TYR A 376 -14.13 9.10 10.23
CA TYR A 376 -14.74 9.93 11.27
C TYR A 376 -13.77 10.29 12.40
N SER A 377 -12.84 9.41 12.80
CA SER A 377 -11.80 9.79 13.77
C SER A 377 -10.85 10.84 13.21
N THR A 378 -10.40 10.70 11.96
CA THR A 378 -9.53 11.70 11.30
C THR A 378 -10.22 13.05 11.15
N LEU A 379 -11.49 13.05 10.75
CA LEU A 379 -12.28 14.28 10.61
C LEU A 379 -12.59 14.93 11.95
N ALA A 380 -12.83 14.14 13.00
CA ALA A 380 -13.03 14.65 14.35
C ALA A 380 -11.76 15.29 14.93
N ASP A 381 -10.61 14.64 14.74
CA ASP A 381 -9.30 15.19 15.09
C ASP A 381 -9.09 16.53 14.34
N LEU A 382 -9.36 16.58 13.04
CA LEU A 382 -9.26 17.82 12.24
C LEU A 382 -10.17 18.93 12.80
N VAL A 383 -11.47 18.68 12.90
CA VAL A 383 -12.47 19.65 13.38
C VAL A 383 -12.10 20.16 14.78
N HIS A 384 -11.68 19.27 15.69
CA HIS A 384 -11.25 19.69 17.02
C HIS A 384 -10.10 20.71 16.94
N HIS A 385 -9.10 20.48 16.09
CA HIS A 385 -7.94 21.38 15.98
C HIS A 385 -8.23 22.69 15.25
N VAL A 386 -9.17 22.73 14.30
CA VAL A 386 -9.47 23.95 13.51
C VAL A 386 -10.71 24.73 13.98
N ARG A 387 -11.48 24.22 14.96
CA ARG A 387 -12.78 24.74 15.43
C ARG A 387 -12.88 26.25 15.66
N GLN A 388 -11.79 26.91 16.09
CA GLN A 388 -11.77 28.36 16.35
C GLN A 388 -11.78 29.21 15.06
N HIS A 389 -11.33 28.63 13.95
CA HIS A 389 -11.20 29.28 12.65
C HIS A 389 -12.33 28.91 11.66
N LEU A 390 -13.18 27.95 12.01
CA LEU A 390 -14.34 27.57 11.19
C LEU A 390 -15.47 28.63 11.28
N PRO A 391 -16.17 28.91 10.16
CA PRO A 391 -17.40 29.71 10.18
C PRO A 391 -18.56 28.91 10.80
N LEU A 392 -19.64 29.59 11.20
CA LEU A 392 -20.80 28.92 11.83
C LEU A 392 -21.49 27.89 10.92
N SER A 393 -21.45 28.09 9.59
CA SER A 393 -21.95 27.12 8.60
C SER A 393 -21.29 25.74 8.74
N ASP A 394 -19.97 25.73 8.84
CA ASP A 394 -19.15 24.53 8.82
C ASP A 394 -19.20 23.82 10.17
N LEU A 395 -19.32 24.60 11.25
CA LEU A 395 -19.63 24.10 12.58
C LEU A 395 -21.01 23.41 12.62
N SER A 396 -22.02 23.97 11.92
CA SER A 396 -23.34 23.33 11.81
C SER A 396 -23.29 22.02 11.02
N LEU A 397 -22.56 21.97 9.91
CA LEU A 397 -22.33 20.74 9.13
C LEU A 397 -21.60 19.67 9.96
N ALA A 398 -20.56 20.06 10.71
CA ALA A 398 -19.88 19.17 11.64
C ALA A 398 -20.85 18.59 12.68
N VAL A 399 -21.68 19.44 13.31
CA VAL A 399 -22.68 19.01 14.28
C VAL A 399 -23.66 18.01 13.68
N GLN A 400 -24.17 18.25 12.47
CA GLN A 400 -25.09 17.32 11.79
C GLN A 400 -24.44 15.96 11.52
N LEU A 401 -23.20 15.94 11.03
CA LEU A 401 -22.47 14.71 10.75
C LEU A 401 -22.17 13.90 12.01
N PHE A 402 -21.64 14.55 13.06
CA PHE A 402 -21.30 13.87 14.30
C PHE A 402 -22.52 13.50 15.15
N ALA A 403 -23.64 14.21 15.02
CA ALA A 403 -24.93 13.78 15.56
C ALA A 403 -25.40 12.46 14.94
N LYS A 404 -25.41 12.37 13.61
CA LYS A 404 -25.74 11.12 12.88
C LYS A 404 -24.86 9.95 13.32
N ASN A 405 -23.57 10.20 13.57
CA ASN A 405 -22.63 9.18 14.07
C ASN A 405 -22.91 8.70 15.50
N ILE A 406 -23.62 9.48 16.33
CA ILE A 406 -24.02 9.08 17.69
C ILE A 406 -25.21 8.11 17.63
N ASP A 407 -26.17 8.38 16.74
CA ASP A 407 -27.38 7.56 16.59
C ASP A 407 -27.17 6.31 15.72
N ASP A 408 -26.14 6.26 14.87
CA ASP A 408 -25.79 5.10 14.05
C ASP A 408 -25.25 3.92 14.89
N GLU A 409 -26.13 2.94 15.16
CA GLU A 409 -25.79 1.71 15.89
C GLU A 409 -24.83 0.76 15.13
N SER A 410 -24.59 0.96 13.83
CA SER A 410 -23.58 0.17 13.09
C SER A 410 -22.15 0.63 13.36
N LEU A 411 -21.96 1.80 13.98
CA LEU A 411 -20.63 2.29 14.36
C LEU A 411 -20.20 1.76 15.75
N PRO A 412 -18.88 1.50 15.95
CA PRO A 412 -18.37 1.13 17.26
C PRO A 412 -18.67 2.19 18.33
N SER A 413 -18.99 1.75 19.55
CA SER A 413 -19.27 2.62 20.71
C SER A 413 -18.13 3.63 21.01
N SER A 414 -16.88 3.30 20.65
CA SER A 414 -15.74 4.23 20.73
C SER A 414 -15.88 5.44 19.79
N ILE A 415 -16.42 5.25 18.58
CA ILE A 415 -16.69 6.32 17.61
C ILE A 415 -17.90 7.15 18.02
N GLN A 416 -18.96 6.52 18.55
CA GLN A 416 -20.11 7.23 19.14
C GLN A 416 -19.64 8.12 20.31
N THR A 417 -18.86 7.56 21.24
CA THR A 417 -18.30 8.28 22.40
C THR A 417 -17.38 9.42 22.00
N MET A 418 -16.54 9.21 20.98
CA MET A 418 -15.68 10.25 20.40
C MET A 418 -16.52 11.39 19.80
N SER A 419 -17.59 11.05 19.05
CA SER A 419 -18.51 12.02 18.47
C SER A 419 -19.21 12.86 19.55
N CYS A 420 -19.67 12.24 20.64
CA CYS A 420 -20.20 12.96 21.81
C CYS A 420 -19.17 13.95 22.39
N LYS A 421 -17.92 13.52 22.60
CA LYS A 421 -16.84 14.37 23.13
C LYS A 421 -16.54 15.54 22.20
N LEU A 422 -16.55 15.32 20.87
CA LEU A 422 -16.36 16.39 19.90
C LEU A 422 -17.49 17.42 19.98
N LEU A 423 -18.76 16.99 19.96
CA LEU A 423 -19.90 17.90 20.08
C LEU A 423 -19.81 18.78 21.33
N LEU A 424 -19.49 18.20 22.49
CA LEU A 424 -19.28 18.96 23.74
C LEU A 424 -18.17 20.02 23.58
N ASN A 425 -17.05 19.67 22.93
CA ASN A 425 -15.94 20.59 22.67
C ASN A 425 -16.25 21.69 21.64
N LEU A 426 -17.35 21.59 20.89
CA LEU A 426 -17.80 22.62 19.94
C LEU A 426 -18.75 23.66 20.56
N VAL A 427 -19.34 23.40 21.74
CA VAL A 427 -20.35 24.28 22.37
C VAL A 427 -19.85 25.72 22.52
N ASP A 428 -18.67 25.91 23.13
CA ASP A 428 -18.09 27.25 23.33
C ASP A 428 -17.73 27.95 22.03
N CYS A 429 -17.32 27.18 21.01
CA CYS A 429 -16.95 27.71 19.70
C CYS A 429 -18.20 28.18 18.93
N ILE A 430 -19.26 27.38 18.96
CA ILE A 430 -20.56 27.72 18.37
C ILE A 430 -21.16 28.95 19.06
N ARG A 431 -21.10 29.04 20.40
CA ARG A 431 -21.56 30.23 21.14
C ARG A 431 -20.80 31.49 20.72
N SER A 432 -19.46 31.45 20.77
CA SER A 432 -18.60 32.57 20.40
C SER A 432 -18.80 33.02 18.95
N LYS A 433 -18.92 32.07 18.01
CA LYS A 433 -19.20 32.37 16.59
C LYS A 433 -20.61 32.90 16.36
N SER A 434 -21.61 32.40 17.08
CA SER A 434 -22.98 32.92 17.03
C SER A 434 -23.08 34.36 17.49
N GLU A 435 -22.32 34.74 18.53
CA GLU A 435 -22.23 36.11 19.03
C GLU A 435 -21.51 37.05 18.05
N GLN A 436 -20.49 36.55 17.33
CA GLN A 436 -19.74 37.33 16.32
C GLN A 436 -20.50 37.50 14.99
N GLU A 437 -21.12 36.42 14.49
CA GLU A 437 -21.74 36.35 13.16
C GLU A 437 -23.25 36.67 13.18
N SER A 438 -23.83 36.95 14.36
CA SER A 438 -25.29 37.13 14.58
C SER A 438 -26.14 35.97 14.06
N GLY A 439 -25.56 34.76 14.03
CA GLY A 439 -26.18 33.58 13.42
C GLY A 439 -26.99 32.72 14.39
N ASN A 440 -27.63 31.67 13.86
CA ASN A 440 -28.55 30.78 14.60
C ASN A 440 -27.84 29.73 15.48
N GLY A 441 -26.81 30.11 16.25
CA GLY A 441 -26.10 29.17 17.13
C GLY A 441 -27.02 28.52 18.18
N ARG A 442 -28.09 29.21 18.61
CA ARG A 442 -29.13 28.66 19.50
C ARG A 442 -29.73 27.37 18.94
N ASP A 443 -30.10 27.35 17.66
CA ASP A 443 -30.80 26.21 17.05
C ASP A 443 -29.86 25.01 16.93
N VAL A 444 -28.59 25.26 16.60
CA VAL A 444 -27.53 24.24 16.57
C VAL A 444 -27.31 23.62 17.96
N LEU A 445 -27.22 24.44 19.01
CA LEU A 445 -27.07 23.97 20.39
C LEU A 445 -28.30 23.19 20.89
N MET A 446 -29.52 23.64 20.54
CA MET A 446 -30.75 22.91 20.85
C MET A 446 -30.77 21.54 20.15
N ARG A 447 -30.33 21.46 18.88
CA ARG A 447 -30.25 20.21 18.14
C ARG A 447 -29.22 19.23 18.75
N MET A 448 -28.10 19.74 19.25
CA MET A 448 -27.11 18.91 19.97
C MET A 448 -27.71 18.31 21.25
N LEU A 449 -28.47 19.09 22.02
CA LEU A 449 -29.15 18.61 23.23
C LEU A 449 -30.20 17.53 22.91
N GLU A 450 -31.00 17.75 21.85
CA GLU A 450 -31.99 16.79 21.37
C GLU A 450 -31.36 15.42 21.04
N VAL A 451 -30.23 15.42 20.32
CA VAL A 451 -29.48 14.20 19.95
C VAL A 451 -29.01 13.44 21.19
N PHE A 452 -28.50 14.10 22.23
CA PHE A 452 -28.13 13.42 23.47
C PHE A 452 -29.33 12.79 24.19
N VAL A 453 -30.48 13.47 24.22
CA VAL A 453 -31.72 12.93 24.81
C VAL A 453 -32.21 11.71 24.02
N LEU A 454 -32.21 11.78 22.69
CA LEU A 454 -32.56 10.66 21.81
C LEU A 454 -31.62 9.46 22.03
N LYS A 455 -30.30 9.68 22.15
CA LYS A 455 -29.34 8.60 22.43
C LYS A 455 -29.63 7.91 23.77
N PHE A 456 -29.94 8.66 24.82
CA PHE A 456 -30.34 8.06 26.11
C PHE A 456 -31.65 7.27 26.00
N HIS A 457 -32.64 7.75 25.23
CA HIS A 457 -33.87 7.00 24.97
C HIS A 457 -33.58 5.65 24.27
N THR A 458 -32.74 5.65 23.23
CA THR A 458 -32.34 4.44 22.50
C THR A 458 -31.61 3.44 23.40
N ILE A 459 -30.65 3.91 24.22
CA ILE A 459 -29.94 3.05 25.19
C ILE A 459 -30.92 2.44 26.20
N ALA A 460 -31.81 3.24 26.79
CA ALA A 460 -32.78 2.77 27.78
C ALA A 460 -33.77 1.75 27.20
N ARG A 461 -34.22 1.97 25.95
CA ARG A 461 -35.26 1.16 25.30
C ARG A 461 -34.74 -0.16 24.73
N TYR A 462 -33.56 -0.16 24.09
CA TYR A 462 -33.06 -1.32 23.34
C TYR A 462 -31.86 -2.00 24.02
N GLN A 463 -30.89 -1.21 24.50
CA GLN A 463 -29.62 -1.76 24.99
C GLN A 463 -29.71 -2.23 26.45
N LEU A 464 -30.41 -1.49 27.31
CA LEU A 464 -30.54 -1.78 28.74
C LEU A 464 -31.12 -3.19 29.01
N SER A 465 -32.16 -3.58 28.27
CA SER A 465 -32.78 -4.92 28.38
C SER A 465 -31.82 -6.03 27.96
N ALA A 466 -31.04 -5.82 26.90
CA ALA A 466 -30.04 -6.78 26.43
C ALA A 466 -28.85 -6.90 27.41
N ILE A 467 -28.43 -5.79 28.02
CA ILE A 467 -27.38 -5.76 29.06
C ILE A 467 -27.85 -6.54 30.30
N PHE A 468 -29.04 -6.25 30.83
CA PHE A 468 -29.58 -6.99 31.98
C PHE A 468 -29.72 -8.49 31.70
N LYS A 469 -30.12 -8.89 30.49
CA LYS A 469 -30.14 -10.31 30.09
C LYS A 469 -28.76 -10.96 30.03
N LYS A 470 -27.70 -10.23 29.71
CA LYS A 470 -26.31 -10.72 29.72
C LYS A 470 -25.68 -10.75 31.11
N CYS A 471 -26.03 -9.81 32.00
CA CYS A 471 -25.50 -9.78 33.38
C CYS A 471 -26.13 -10.84 34.30
N LYS A 472 -27.42 -11.19 34.09
CA LYS A 472 -28.10 -12.23 34.89
C LYS A 472 -27.38 -13.60 34.93
N PRO A 473 -26.98 -14.23 33.80
CA PRO A 473 -26.31 -15.53 33.85
C PRO A 473 -24.93 -15.51 34.54
N GLN A 474 -24.24 -14.36 34.61
CA GLN A 474 -23.01 -14.24 35.40
C GLN A 474 -23.28 -14.16 36.91
N SER A 475 -24.43 -13.65 37.32
CA SER A 475 -24.85 -13.63 38.73
C SER A 475 -25.28 -15.02 39.24
N GLU A 476 -25.73 -15.91 38.36
CA GLU A 476 -26.14 -17.27 38.72
C GLU A 476 -24.94 -18.23 38.81
N LEU A 477 -23.94 -18.10 37.93
CA LEU A 477 -22.70 -18.89 38.00
C LEU A 477 -21.87 -18.64 39.27
N GLY A 478 -21.90 -17.41 39.82
CA GLY A 478 -21.26 -17.10 41.11
C GLY A 478 -22.02 -17.57 42.35
N ALA A 479 -23.25 -18.07 42.20
CA ALA A 479 -24.12 -18.45 43.33
C ALA A 479 -24.09 -19.95 43.66
N VAL A 480 -23.53 -20.80 42.79
CA VAL A 480 -23.59 -22.27 42.93
C VAL A 480 -22.45 -22.86 43.77
N GLU A 481 -21.32 -22.15 43.95
CA GLU A 481 -20.21 -22.62 44.81
C GLU A 481 -20.41 -22.37 46.32
N ALA A 482 -21.51 -21.71 46.72
CA ALA A 482 -21.76 -21.32 48.12
C ALA A 482 -22.79 -22.22 48.84
N ALA A 483 -22.65 -23.55 48.75
CA ALA A 483 -23.55 -24.52 49.39
C ALA A 483 -22.82 -25.52 50.32
N LEU A 484 -22.48 -25.04 51.53
CA LEU A 484 -22.44 -25.69 52.86
C LEU A 484 -21.95 -27.16 53.03
N PRO A 485 -21.26 -27.47 54.16
CA PRO A 485 -21.99 -28.15 55.25
C PRO A 485 -21.56 -27.78 56.69
N GLY A 486 -22.50 -27.83 57.65
CA GLY A 486 -22.22 -27.70 59.09
C GLY A 486 -23.47 -27.45 59.97
N VAL A 487 -24.02 -28.51 60.57
CA VAL A 487 -25.28 -28.61 61.38
C VAL A 487 -24.87 -28.64 62.90
N PRO A 488 -25.68 -28.38 63.98
CA PRO A 488 -27.13 -28.62 64.12
C PRO A 488 -28.00 -27.68 65.03
N THR A 489 -29.30 -28.02 65.11
CA THR A 489 -30.36 -27.50 66.02
C THR A 489 -30.16 -27.96 67.50
N ALA A 490 -30.91 -27.56 68.54
CA ALA A 490 -32.27 -26.99 68.75
C ALA A 490 -32.30 -26.19 70.12
N PRO A 491 -33.40 -25.92 70.87
CA PRO A 491 -34.85 -26.14 70.69
C PRO A 491 -35.77 -24.92 71.03
N ALA A 492 -37.09 -25.12 71.01
CA ALA A 492 -38.14 -24.12 71.25
C ALA A 492 -38.74 -24.13 72.68
N ALA A 493 -39.45 -23.06 73.04
CA ALA A 493 -40.28 -22.91 74.26
C ALA A 493 -41.49 -21.96 73.97
N PRO A 494 -42.59 -21.98 74.74
CA PRO A 494 -43.94 -21.87 74.18
C PRO A 494 -44.66 -20.52 74.40
N GLY A 495 -45.75 -20.30 73.65
CA GLY A 495 -46.63 -19.13 73.80
C GLY A 495 -47.80 -19.34 74.78
N PRO A 496 -48.60 -18.29 75.05
CA PRO A 496 -49.81 -18.39 75.87
C PRO A 496 -51.11 -18.03 75.11
N ALA A 497 -52.21 -18.71 75.48
CA ALA A 497 -53.58 -18.22 75.37
C ALA A 497 -54.54 -19.14 76.16
N PRO A 498 -55.53 -18.59 76.89
CA PRO A 498 -55.49 -17.37 77.70
C PRO A 498 -54.80 -17.58 79.07
#